data_AF-A0A5B0P5H1-F1
#
_entry.id   AF-A0A5B0P5H1-F1
#
_cell.length_a   1.000
_cell.length_b   1.000
_cell.length_c   1.000
_cell.angle_alpha   90.00
_cell.angle_beta   90.00
_cell.angle_gamma   90.00
#
_symmetry.space_group_name_H-M   'P 1'
#
loop_
_entity.id
_entity.type
_entity.pdbx_description
1 polymer ?
#
loop_
_entity_poly.entity_id
_entity_poly.type
_entity_poly.pdbx_seq_one_letter_code
_entity_poly.pdbx_strand_id
1 'polypeptide(L)' 'MEASLKDRLAVASALILQSPPGEVNDVFNDVRPIVGDDSELERGLLPALAQYNTEQLTLVELPNAKIPVGE' A
#
# COMPACT_ATOMS: atom_id res chain seq x y z
N MET A 1 -5.64 -18.68 -20.51
CA MET A 1 -5.17 -17.30 -20.78
C MET A 1 -4.64 -16.76 -19.47
N GLU A 2 -3.40 -16.29 -19.46
CA GLU A 2 -2.86 -15.51 -18.33
C GLU A 2 -3.63 -14.19 -18.21
N ALA A 3 -3.90 -13.73 -16.98
CA ALA A 3 -4.50 -12.43 -16.74
C ALA A 3 -3.55 -11.30 -17.19
N SER A 4 -4.10 -10.18 -17.65
CA SER A 4 -3.25 -9.04 -18.03
C SER A 4 -2.59 -8.42 -16.80
N LEU A 5 -1.44 -7.75 -16.99
CA LEU A 5 -0.79 -7.01 -15.90
C LEU A 5 -1.75 -6.01 -15.24
N LYS A 6 -2.60 -5.34 -16.04
CA LYS A 6 -3.60 -4.40 -15.55
C LYS A 6 -4.61 -5.07 -14.61
N ASP A 7 -5.08 -6.27 -14.96
CA ASP A 7 -6.03 -7.02 -14.13
C ASP A 7 -5.36 -7.49 -12.83
N ARG A 8 -4.10 -7.94 -12.91
CA ARG A 8 -3.31 -8.35 -11.74
C ARG A 8 -3.07 -7.19 -10.78
N LEU A 9 -2.71 -6.02 -11.31
CA LEU A 9 -2.57 -4.79 -10.52
C LEU A 9 -3.90 -4.33 -9.91
N ALA A 10 -5.02 -4.48 -10.62
CA ALA A 10 -6.33 -4.13 -10.08
C ALA A 10 -6.71 -5.01 -8.87
N VAL A 11 -6.43 -6.32 -8.95
CA VAL A 11 -6.65 -7.25 -7.83
C VAL A 11 -5.73 -6.92 -6.65
N ALA A 12 -4.43 -6.74 -6.90
CA ALA A 12 -3.47 -6.37 -5.86
C ALA A 12 -3.84 -5.04 -5.18
N SER A 13 -4.29 -4.05 -5.94
CA SER A 13 -4.76 -2.76 -5.40
C SER A 13 -5.98 -2.92 -4.49
N ALA A 14 -6.94 -3.75 -4.90
CA ALA A 14 -8.12 -4.02 -4.09
C ALA A 14 -7.79 -4.71 -2.76
N LEU A 15 -6.77 -5.57 -2.73
CA LEU A 15 -6.27 -6.20 -1.52
C LEU A 15 -5.57 -5.19 -0.61
N ILE A 16 -4.73 -4.31 -1.16
CA ILE A 16 -4.10 -3.21 -0.40
C ILE A 16 -5.14 -2.34 0.29
N LEU A 17 -6.19 -1.91 -0.42
CA LEU A 17 -7.24 -1.04 0.14
C LEU A 17 -8.06 -1.71 1.26
N GLN A 18 -8.11 -3.05 1.28
CA GLN A 18 -8.81 -3.83 2.29
C GLN A 18 -7.87 -4.36 3.40
N SER A 19 -6.60 -3.96 3.39
CA SER A 19 -5.64 -4.39 4.40
C SER A 19 -6.13 -4.01 5.80
N PRO A 20 -5.98 -4.88 6.80
CA PRO A 20 -6.22 -4.50 8.19
C PRO A 20 -5.28 -3.35 8.61
N PRO A 21 -5.71 -2.49 9.55
CA PRO A 21 -4.85 -1.44 10.10
C PRO A 21 -3.57 -2.04 10.68
N GLY A 22 -2.41 -1.53 10.25
CA GLY A 22 -1.09 -2.00 10.67
C GLY A 22 -0.48 -3.11 9.80
N GLU A 23 -1.27 -3.76 8.93
CA GLU A 23 -0.84 -4.96 8.18
C GLU A 23 -0.53 -4.66 6.69
N VAL A 24 -0.66 -3.41 6.24
CA VAL A 24 -0.53 -3.06 4.80
C VAL A 24 0.82 -3.46 4.19
N ASN A 25 1.90 -3.47 4.98
CA ASN A 25 3.22 -3.90 4.51
C ASN A 25 3.28 -5.41 4.28
N ASP A 26 2.64 -6.20 5.15
CA ASP A 26 2.57 -7.65 4.99
C ASP A 26 1.68 -8.02 3.80
N VAL A 27 0.53 -7.34 3.65
CA VAL A 27 -0.32 -7.49 2.46
C VAL A 27 0.43 -7.11 1.18
N PHE A 28 1.21 -6.02 1.19
CA PHE A 28 2.06 -5.65 0.05
C PHE A 28 3.05 -6.75 -0.34
N ASN A 29 3.67 -7.41 0.64
CA ASN A 29 4.56 -8.55 0.41
C ASN A 29 3.81 -9.76 -0.14
N ASP A 30 2.61 -10.03 0.35
CA ASP A 30 1.79 -11.18 -0.05
C ASP A 30 1.23 -11.06 -1.47
N VAL A 31 1.04 -9.84 -1.99
CA VAL A 31 0.54 -9.62 -3.36
C VAL A 31 1.63 -9.60 -4.43
N ARG A 32 2.93 -9.67 -4.06
CA ARG A 32 4.04 -9.75 -5.03
C ARG A 32 3.87 -10.87 -6.07
N PRO A 33 3.48 -12.11 -5.69
CA PRO A 33 3.27 -13.19 -6.66
C PRO A 33 2.06 -12.96 -7.58
N ILE A 34 1.10 -12.13 -7.17
CA ILE A 34 -0.07 -11.78 -7.99
C ILE A 34 0.36 -10.90 -9.17
N VAL A 35 1.27 -9.94 -8.95
CA VAL A 35 1.75 -9.04 -10.01
C VAL A 35 2.85 -9.70 -10.84
N GLY A 36 3.78 -10.41 -10.18
CA GLY A 36 4.86 -11.17 -10.82
C GLY A 36 6.00 -10.32 -11.40
N ASP A 37 5.94 -9.00 -11.23
CA ASP A 37 6.97 -8.05 -11.62
C ASP A 37 7.10 -6.98 -10.51
N ASP A 38 8.24 -6.96 -9.82
CA ASP A 38 8.48 -6.05 -8.69
C ASP A 38 8.48 -4.57 -9.12
N SER A 39 8.99 -4.27 -10.33
CA SER A 39 9.03 -2.89 -10.84
C SER A 39 7.63 -2.33 -11.12
N GLU A 40 6.74 -3.17 -11.65
CA GLU A 40 5.35 -2.81 -11.93
C GLU A 40 4.50 -2.83 -10.65
N LEU A 41 4.82 -3.71 -9.69
CA LEU A 41 4.19 -3.70 -8.37
C LEU A 41 4.45 -2.38 -7.63
N GLU A 42 5.72 -1.99 -7.52
CA GLU A 42 6.13 -0.78 -6.78
C GLU A 42 5.47 0.47 -7.34
N ARG A 43 5.42 0.61 -8.67
CA ARG A 43 4.82 1.79 -9.32
C ARG A 43 3.30 1.70 -9.41
N GLY A 44 2.79 0.51 -9.71
CA GLY A 44 1.36 0.27 -9.97
C GLY A 44 0.49 0.34 -8.72
N LEU A 45 1.06 0.08 -7.53
CA LEU A 45 0.32 0.14 -6.27
C LEU A 45 0.39 1.47 -5.53
N LEU A 46 1.22 2.43 -5.98
CA LEU A 46 1.29 3.77 -5.36
C LEU A 46 -0.08 4.44 -5.16
N PRO A 47 -1.01 4.42 -6.13
CA PRO A 47 -2.32 5.03 -5.94
C PRO A 47 -3.13 4.37 -4.81
N ALA A 48 -3.08 3.04 -4.72
CA ALA A 48 -3.79 2.28 -3.68
C ALA A 48 -3.18 2.52 -2.30
N LEU A 49 -1.86 2.55 -2.20
CA LEU A 49 -1.15 2.85 -0.95
C LEU A 49 -1.43 4.27 -0.46
N ALA A 50 -1.45 5.27 -1.37
CA ALA A 50 -1.79 6.64 -1.03
C ALA A 50 -3.23 6.78 -0.52
N GLN A 51 -4.18 6.10 -1.18
CA GLN A 51 -5.57 6.07 -0.76
C GLN A 51 -5.71 5.39 0.61
N TYR A 52 -5.15 4.19 0.79
CA TYR A 52 -5.16 3.48 2.07
C TYR A 52 -4.61 4.35 3.20
N ASN A 53 -3.42 4.95 3.01
CA ASN A 53 -2.79 5.79 4.03
C ASN A 53 -3.66 6.99 4.41
N THR A 54 -4.35 7.59 3.44
CA THR A 54 -5.25 8.73 3.65
C THR A 54 -6.52 8.31 4.41
N GLU A 55 -7.18 7.24 3.98
CA GLU A 55 -8.44 6.76 4.57
C GLU A 55 -8.22 6.20 5.99
N GLN A 56 -7.07 5.57 6.24
CA GLN A 56 -6.71 5.04 7.55
C GLN A 56 -6.06 6.09 8.47
N LEU A 57 -5.91 7.34 8.01
CA LEU A 57 -5.25 8.42 8.76
C LEU A 57 -3.86 8.00 9.27
N THR A 58 -3.09 7.32 8.41
CA THR A 58 -1.79 6.75 8.77
C THR A 58 -0.85 7.85 9.25
N LEU A 59 -0.33 7.68 10.45
CA LEU A 59 0.56 8.63 11.08
C LEU A 59 1.98 8.44 10.55
N VAL A 60 2.68 9.55 10.32
CA VAL A 60 4.10 9.56 9.99
C VAL A 60 4.81 10.58 10.87
N GLU A 61 5.97 10.19 11.39
CA GLU A 61 6.86 11.12 12.08
C GLU A 61 7.62 11.94 11.05
N LEU A 62 7.46 13.26 11.09
CA LEU A 62 8.27 14.14 10.26
C LEU A 62 9.66 14.30 10.88
N PRO A 63 10.73 14.20 10.09
CA PRO A 63 12.08 14.48 10.58
C PRO A 63 12.14 15.87 11.23
N ASN A 64 12.63 15.93 12.46
CA ASN A 64 12.74 17.16 13.26
C ASN A 64 11.41 17.80 13.71
N ALA A 65 10.29 17.09 13.66
CA ALA A 65 9.07 17.56 14.31
C ALA A 65 9.31 17.68 15.82
N LYS A 66 9.15 18.89 16.37
CA LYS A 66 9.03 19.06 17.82
C LYS A 66 7.65 18.57 18.20
N ILE A 67 7.56 17.38 18.79
CA ILE A 67 6.32 16.93 19.41
C ILE A 67 6.04 17.89 20.55
N PRO A 68 4.93 18.66 20.54
CA PRO A 68 4.57 19.46 21.69
C PRO A 68 4.31 18.49 22.84
N VAL A 69 5.15 18.54 23.87
CA VAL A 69 4.90 17.84 25.13
C VAL A 69 3.67 18.52 25.72
N GLY A 70 2.54 17.82 25.76
CA GLY A 70 1.32 18.34 26.39
C GLY A 70 1.57 18.68 27.85
N GLU A 71 0.98 19.78 28.31
CA GLU A 71 0.99 20.19 29.73
C GLU A 71 0.32 19.15 30.64
#